data_AF-A0A2V6GYV2-F1
#
_entry.id   AF-A0A2V6GYV2-F1
#
_cell.length_a   1.000
_cell.length_b   1.000
_cell.length_c   1.000
_cell.angle_alpha   90.00
_cell.angle_beta   90.00
_cell.angle_gamma   90.00
#
_symmetry.space_group_name_H-M   'P 1'
#
loop_
_entity.id
_entity.type
_entity.pdbx_description
1 polymer ?
#
loop_
_entity_poly.entity_id
_entity_poly.type
_entity_poly.pdbx_seq_one_letter_code
_entity_poly.pdbx_strand_id
1 'polypeptide(L)'
;MDGIRQPSKSPAPRKSRSPGEQTAYQYWLRRATHCLEAEQAYGPGVVYRLRYCDLVERSESTMRSLFEFLGEPYAAECLEPLAERINSANVPANFNERDPRTDPAIMERAKQLSNQLQSSPQIQGNSARIAEKLESEFDHRVQYFLNLERNYNEAQKMITKLQKELEAIKTSPMA
;
A
#
# COMPACT_ATOMS: atom_id res chain seq x y z
N MET A 1 -60.62 8.06 9.69
CA MET A 1 -60.06 8.37 8.36
C MET A 1 -58.55 8.35 8.50
N ASP A 2 -57.96 7.29 7.99
CA ASP A 2 -56.59 6.87 8.23
C ASP A 2 -55.55 7.80 7.58
N GLY A 3 -54.56 8.19 8.38
CA GLY A 3 -53.37 8.89 7.91
C GLY A 3 -52.42 7.91 7.22
N ILE A 4 -52.16 8.16 5.92
CA ILE A 4 -51.24 7.39 5.09
C ILE A 4 -49.81 7.61 5.58
N ARG A 5 -49.26 6.63 6.30
CA ARG A 5 -47.84 6.58 6.68
C ARG A 5 -47.05 6.05 5.48
N GLN A 6 -46.32 6.93 4.81
CA GLN A 6 -45.34 6.57 3.78
C GLN A 6 -44.25 5.65 4.41
N PRO A 7 -43.88 4.52 3.78
CA PRO A 7 -42.79 3.69 4.30
C PRO A 7 -41.44 4.39 4.09
N SER A 8 -40.68 4.51 5.17
CA SER A 8 -39.30 5.01 5.14
C SER A 8 -38.46 4.12 4.24
N LYS A 9 -37.95 4.67 3.13
CA LYS A 9 -36.91 4.01 2.33
C LYS A 9 -35.65 3.92 3.20
N SER A 10 -35.32 2.72 3.67
CA SER A 10 -33.99 2.43 4.22
C SER A 10 -32.93 2.81 3.18
N PRO A 11 -31.87 3.54 3.56
CA PRO A 11 -30.80 3.84 2.63
C PRO A 11 -30.14 2.54 2.21
N ALA A 12 -29.98 2.35 0.90
CA ALA A 12 -29.26 1.21 0.34
C ALA A 12 -27.86 1.14 0.98
N PRO A 13 -27.35 -0.07 1.31
CA PRO A 13 -26.02 -0.20 1.86
C PRO A 13 -25.02 0.39 0.87
N ARG A 14 -24.25 1.38 1.31
CA ARG A 14 -23.10 1.87 0.55
C ARG A 14 -22.21 0.65 0.33
N LYS A 15 -22.14 0.13 -0.91
CA LYS A 15 -21.10 -0.82 -1.30
C LYS A 15 -19.77 -0.15 -0.97
N SER A 16 -19.16 -0.55 0.15
CA SER A 16 -17.74 -0.27 0.39
C SER A 16 -17.03 -0.84 -0.82
N ARG A 17 -16.39 0.05 -1.60
CA ARG A 17 -15.63 -0.31 -2.79
C ARG A 17 -14.31 -0.91 -2.32
N SER A 18 -14.37 -2.03 -1.58
CA SER A 18 -13.16 -2.76 -1.21
C SER A 18 -12.51 -3.21 -2.52
N PRO A 19 -11.20 -3.02 -2.69
CA PRO A 19 -10.49 -3.63 -3.81
C PRO A 19 -10.81 -5.13 -3.84
N GLY A 20 -10.95 -5.72 -5.02
CA GLY A 20 -11.12 -7.17 -5.15
C GLY A 20 -9.92 -7.92 -4.54
N GLU A 21 -10.12 -9.19 -4.17
CA GLU A 21 -9.11 -10.03 -3.50
C GLU A 21 -7.75 -9.98 -4.21
N GLN A 22 -7.72 -10.10 -5.54
CA GLN A 22 -6.48 -9.97 -6.31
C GLN A 22 -5.76 -8.63 -6.10
N THR A 23 -6.48 -7.51 -6.09
CA THR A 23 -5.88 -6.19 -5.85
C THR A 23 -5.34 -6.10 -4.42
N ALA A 24 -6.01 -6.72 -3.44
CA ALA A 24 -5.54 -6.77 -2.07
C ALA A 24 -4.21 -7.54 -1.96
N TYR A 25 -4.09 -8.73 -2.57
CA TYR A 25 -2.83 -9.47 -2.59
C TYR A 25 -1.71 -8.72 -3.31
N GLN A 26 -1.98 -8.13 -4.48
CA GLN A 26 -1.00 -7.36 -5.22
C GLN A 26 -0.50 -6.15 -4.42
N TYR A 27 -1.42 -5.45 -3.75
CA TYR A 27 -1.10 -4.34 -2.87
C TYR A 27 -0.23 -4.81 -1.70
N TRP A 28 -0.65 -5.85 -0.97
CA TRP A 28 0.09 -6.38 0.17
C TRP A 28 1.50 -6.85 -0.25
N LEU A 29 1.61 -7.62 -1.33
CA LEU A 29 2.89 -8.10 -1.86
C LEU A 29 3.84 -6.95 -2.15
N ARG A 30 3.35 -5.92 -2.85
CA ARG A 30 4.15 -4.74 -3.16
C ARG A 30 4.65 -4.06 -1.89
N ARG A 31 3.76 -3.80 -0.92
CA ARG A 31 4.11 -3.10 0.32
C ARG A 31 5.08 -3.90 1.18
N ALA A 32 4.83 -5.18 1.39
CA ALA A 32 5.70 -6.07 2.16
C ALA A 32 7.09 -6.19 1.51
N THR A 33 7.15 -6.28 0.17
CA THR A 33 8.42 -6.33 -0.57
C THR A 33 9.22 -5.05 -0.39
N HIS A 34 8.59 -3.88 -0.51
CA HIS A 34 9.30 -2.60 -0.28
C HIS A 34 9.83 -2.47 1.15
N CYS A 35 9.08 -2.93 2.16
CA CYS A 35 9.58 -2.94 3.55
C CYS A 35 10.81 -3.85 3.70
N LEU A 36 10.83 -5.00 3.01
CA LEU A 36 12.00 -5.88 2.98
C LEU A 36 13.19 -5.27 2.25
N GLU A 37 12.98 -4.58 1.14
CA GLU A 37 14.04 -3.86 0.44
C GLU A 37 14.64 -2.76 1.32
N ALA A 38 13.81 -2.04 2.09
CA ALA A 38 14.26 -1.06 3.07
C ALA A 38 15.04 -1.72 4.22
N GLU A 39 14.54 -2.84 4.76
CA GLU A 39 15.25 -3.63 5.77
C GLU A 39 16.64 -4.05 5.27
N GLN A 40 16.75 -4.51 4.02
CA GLN A 40 18.00 -4.91 3.40
C GLN A 40 18.93 -3.71 3.12
N ALA A 41 18.38 -2.57 2.71
CA ALA A 41 19.13 -1.38 2.38
C ALA A 41 19.76 -0.74 3.63
N TYR A 42 18.98 -0.55 4.68
CA TYR A 42 19.34 0.31 5.81
C TYR A 42 19.69 -0.46 7.09
N GLY A 43 19.26 -1.72 7.21
CA GLY A 43 19.60 -2.59 8.34
C GLY A 43 18.88 -2.24 9.65
N PRO A 44 19.20 -2.98 10.74
CA PRO A 44 18.46 -2.94 12.01
C PRO A 44 18.65 -1.67 12.83
N GLY A 45 19.61 -0.81 12.47
CA GLY A 45 19.77 0.51 13.10
C GLY A 45 18.79 1.57 12.58
N VAL A 46 18.11 1.29 11.46
CA VAL A 46 17.19 2.23 10.80
C VAL A 46 15.79 1.63 10.64
N VAL A 47 15.70 0.31 10.42
CA VAL A 47 14.44 -0.41 10.23
C VAL A 47 14.28 -1.44 11.34
N TYR A 48 13.12 -1.46 12.00
CA TYR A 48 12.76 -2.46 13.00
C TYR A 48 11.56 -3.28 12.53
N ARG A 49 11.74 -4.61 12.40
CA ARG A 49 10.67 -5.53 12.01
C ARG A 49 9.99 -6.11 13.25
N LEU A 50 8.75 -5.70 13.45
CA LEU A 50 7.88 -6.20 14.51
C LEU A 50 6.88 -7.21 13.94
N ARG A 51 6.79 -8.40 14.54
CA ARG A 51 5.76 -9.39 14.21
C ARG A 51 4.52 -9.16 15.04
N TYR A 52 3.36 -9.26 14.39
CA TYR A 52 2.07 -9.11 15.06
C TYR A 52 1.86 -10.15 16.17
N CYS A 53 2.29 -11.40 15.98
CA CYS A 53 2.20 -12.44 17.02
C CYS A 53 2.99 -12.05 18.28
N ASP A 54 4.22 -11.55 18.14
CA ASP A 54 5.03 -11.11 19.27
C ASP A 54 4.36 -9.94 20.03
N LEU A 55 3.74 -9.01 19.31
CA LEU A 55 3.01 -7.89 19.92
C LEU A 55 1.78 -8.34 20.71
N VAL A 56 1.10 -9.40 20.29
CA VAL A 56 -0.10 -9.92 20.96
C VAL A 56 0.25 -10.87 22.10
N GLU A 57 1.17 -11.80 21.87
CA GLU A 57 1.50 -12.86 22.82
C GLU A 57 2.53 -12.42 23.86
N ARG A 58 3.38 -11.45 23.52
CA ARG A 58 4.51 -10.98 24.33
C ARG A 58 4.60 -9.45 24.30
N SER A 59 3.46 -8.80 24.51
CA SER A 59 3.27 -7.35 24.33
C SER A 59 4.31 -6.52 25.10
N GLU A 60 4.52 -6.77 26.38
CA GLU A 60 5.48 -6.01 27.20
C GLU A 60 6.90 -6.09 26.64
N SER A 61 7.44 -7.29 26.43
CA SER A 61 8.81 -7.44 25.92
C SER A 61 8.96 -6.84 24.53
N THR A 62 7.96 -7.01 23.67
CA THR A 62 7.96 -6.47 22.31
C THR A 62 7.97 -4.94 22.32
N MET A 63 7.16 -4.32 23.18
CA MET A 63 7.13 -2.86 23.35
C MET A 63 8.46 -2.35 23.91
N ARG A 64 9.06 -3.03 24.89
CA ARG A 64 10.37 -2.65 25.42
C ARG A 64 11.46 -2.65 24.34
N SER A 65 11.54 -3.72 23.53
CA SER A 65 12.48 -3.77 22.40
C SER A 65 12.22 -2.68 21.35
N LEU A 66 10.95 -2.34 21.08
CA LEU A 66 10.61 -1.25 20.18
C LEU A 66 11.08 0.10 20.72
N PHE A 67 10.84 0.40 22.00
CA PHE A 67 11.29 1.64 22.64
C PHE A 67 12.81 1.74 22.71
N GLU A 68 13.50 0.63 22.98
CA GLU A 68 14.96 0.54 22.90
C GLU A 68 15.48 0.88 21.49
N PHE A 69 14.86 0.31 20.45
CA PHE A 69 15.20 0.65 19.07
C PHE A 69 14.97 2.14 18.75
N LEU A 70 13.88 2.73 19.27
CA LEU A 70 13.58 4.15 19.08
C LEU A 70 14.51 5.08 19.88
N GLY A 71 15.23 4.55 20.88
CA GLY A 71 16.00 5.36 21.82
C GLY A 71 15.15 6.14 22.82
N GLU A 72 13.91 5.70 23.07
CA GLU A 72 12.91 6.38 23.88
C GLU A 72 12.62 5.59 25.18
N PRO A 73 12.26 6.26 26.29
CA PRO A 73 11.92 5.57 27.53
C PRO A 73 10.59 4.82 27.42
N TYR A 74 10.58 3.58 27.92
CA TYR A 74 9.37 2.77 28.01
C TYR A 74 8.42 3.27 29.11
N ALA A 75 7.13 3.37 28.78
CA ALA A 75 6.03 3.63 29.71
C ALA A 75 5.06 2.44 29.72
N ALA A 76 4.61 2.00 30.90
CA ALA A 76 3.77 0.82 31.05
C ALA A 76 2.37 1.02 30.44
N GLU A 77 1.90 2.26 30.46
CA GLU A 77 0.63 2.75 29.91
C GLU A 77 0.51 2.47 28.41
N CYS A 78 1.62 2.29 27.69
CA CYS A 78 1.61 1.91 26.27
C CYS A 78 1.00 0.51 26.01
N LEU A 79 0.81 -0.30 27.05
CA LEU A 79 0.13 -1.60 26.96
C LEU A 79 -1.39 -1.49 27.04
N GLU A 80 -1.94 -0.39 27.55
CA GLU A 80 -3.40 -0.22 27.71
C GLU A 80 -4.16 -0.42 26.39
N PRO A 81 -3.72 0.13 25.24
CA PRO A 81 -4.40 -0.09 23.96
C PRO A 81 -4.32 -1.54 23.44
N LEU A 82 -3.41 -2.35 23.98
CA LEU A 82 -3.22 -3.75 23.60
C LEU A 82 -4.02 -4.70 24.50
N ALA A 83 -4.50 -4.23 25.66
CA ALA A 83 -5.28 -5.03 26.61
C ALA A 83 -6.64 -5.42 26.04
N GLU A 84 -7.25 -4.53 25.26
CA GLU A 84 -8.54 -4.79 24.60
C GLU A 84 -8.39 -4.80 23.08
N ARG A 85 -8.89 -5.86 22.45
CA ARG A 85 -8.92 -5.94 20.99
C ARG A 85 -10.06 -5.05 20.46
N ILE A 86 -9.75 -3.77 20.18
CA ILE A 86 -10.70 -2.79 19.66
C ILE A 86 -11.25 -3.20 18.27
N ASN A 87 -10.43 -3.87 17.45
CA ASN A 87 -10.82 -4.34 16.11
C ASN A 87 -11.42 -5.76 16.16
N SER A 88 -12.70 -5.83 16.50
CA SER A 88 -13.57 -6.99 16.23
C SER A 88 -14.30 -6.76 14.91
N ALA A 89 -13.56 -6.81 13.79
CA ALA A 89 -14.21 -7.08 12.51
C ALA A 89 -14.91 -8.44 12.67
N ASN A 90 -16.22 -8.41 12.87
CA ASN A 90 -17.03 -9.60 13.10
C ASN A 90 -17.21 -10.29 11.75
N VAL A 91 -16.17 -11.00 11.31
CA VAL A 91 -16.17 -11.75 10.06
C VAL A 91 -17.06 -12.98 10.29
N PRO A 92 -18.19 -13.11 9.57
CA PRO A 92 -19.05 -14.27 9.70
C PRO A 92 -18.26 -15.55 9.45
N ALA A 93 -18.54 -16.62 10.20
CA ALA A 93 -17.85 -17.90 10.03
C ALA A 93 -18.00 -18.51 8.62
N ASN A 94 -19.00 -18.05 7.85
CA ASN A 94 -19.27 -18.43 6.47
C ASN A 94 -18.74 -17.42 5.44
N PHE A 95 -17.92 -16.46 5.85
CA PHE A 95 -17.33 -15.50 4.93
C PHE A 95 -16.33 -16.21 4.02
N ASN A 96 -16.72 -16.41 2.77
CA ASN A 96 -15.85 -16.94 1.74
C ASN A 96 -15.15 -15.76 1.05
N GLU A 97 -13.94 -15.46 1.51
CA GLU A 97 -13.08 -14.40 0.95
C GLU A 97 -12.55 -14.73 -0.45
N ARG A 98 -12.62 -16.00 -0.85
CA ARG A 98 -12.05 -16.45 -2.12
C ARG A 98 -12.92 -16.00 -3.29
N ASP A 99 -12.37 -15.12 -4.10
CA ASP A 99 -12.84 -14.83 -5.43
C ASP A 99 -12.21 -15.85 -6.39
N PRO A 100 -13.00 -16.72 -7.06
CA PRO A 100 -12.47 -17.70 -8.01
C PRO A 100 -11.70 -17.08 -9.19
N ARG A 101 -11.84 -15.76 -9.40
CA ARG A 101 -11.12 -15.01 -10.44
C ARG A 101 -9.74 -14.55 -9.99
N THR A 102 -9.41 -14.68 -8.71
CA THR A 102 -8.07 -14.36 -8.20
C THR A 102 -7.07 -15.35 -8.74
N ASP A 103 -6.01 -14.84 -9.37
CA ASP A 103 -4.89 -15.65 -9.83
C ASP A 103 -4.26 -16.44 -8.65
N PRO A 104 -4.28 -17.79 -8.68
CA PRO A 104 -3.68 -18.62 -7.64
C PRO A 104 -2.20 -18.34 -7.42
N ALA A 105 -1.46 -17.94 -8.46
CA ALA A 105 -0.02 -17.67 -8.34
C ALA A 105 0.26 -16.45 -7.46
N ILE A 106 -0.59 -15.41 -7.53
CA ILE A 106 -0.47 -14.21 -6.69
C ILE A 106 -0.74 -14.55 -5.23
N MET A 107 -1.80 -15.33 -4.97
CA MET A 107 -2.13 -15.80 -3.63
C MET A 107 -0.99 -16.64 -3.03
N GLU A 108 -0.46 -17.61 -3.78
CA GLU A 108 0.62 -18.47 -3.30
C GLU A 108 1.90 -17.70 -3.03
N ARG A 109 2.27 -16.76 -3.91
CA ARG A 109 3.41 -15.86 -3.68
C ARG A 109 3.23 -15.04 -2.40
N ALA A 110 2.02 -14.53 -2.14
CA ALA A 110 1.73 -13.76 -0.93
C ALA A 110 1.87 -14.62 0.34
N LYS A 111 1.31 -15.84 0.33
CA LYS A 111 1.44 -16.78 1.44
C LYS A 111 2.90 -17.16 1.71
N GLN A 112 3.65 -17.47 0.65
CA GLN A 112 5.06 -17.81 0.76
C GLN A 112 5.86 -16.67 1.41
N LEU A 113 5.67 -15.44 0.95
CA LEU A 113 6.33 -14.27 1.53
C LEU A 113 5.92 -14.06 2.99
N SER A 114 4.63 -14.21 3.31
CA SER A 114 4.14 -14.09 4.69
C SER A 114 4.80 -15.12 5.61
N ASN A 115 4.83 -16.39 5.20
CA ASN A 115 5.45 -17.47 5.97
C ASN A 115 6.95 -17.24 6.19
N GLN A 116 7.66 -16.74 5.17
CA GLN A 116 9.07 -16.36 5.29
C GLN A 116 9.25 -15.23 6.31
N LEU A 117 8.44 -14.17 6.23
CA LEU A 117 8.51 -13.04 7.16
C LEU A 117 8.23 -13.43 8.62
N GLN A 118 7.31 -14.37 8.85
CA GLN A 118 6.99 -14.85 10.19
C GLN A 118 8.10 -15.76 10.76
N SER A 119 8.69 -16.61 9.91
CA SER A 119 9.63 -17.65 10.35
C SER A 119 11.08 -17.18 10.40
N SER A 120 11.45 -16.20 9.57
CA SER A 120 12.84 -15.75 9.45
C SER A 120 13.14 -14.60 10.42
N PRO A 121 14.36 -14.55 10.99
CA PRO A 121 14.82 -13.38 11.75
C PRO A 121 14.99 -12.17 10.83
N GLN A 122 14.98 -10.97 11.42
CA GLN A 122 15.31 -9.74 10.70
C GLN A 122 16.76 -9.80 10.20
N ILE A 123 17.02 -9.27 9.02
CA ILE A 123 18.35 -9.14 8.45
C ILE A 123 19.19 -8.23 9.35
N GLN A 124 20.39 -8.69 9.71
CA GLN A 124 21.27 -8.01 10.68
C GLN A 124 22.24 -7.00 10.03
N GLY A 125 22.41 -7.05 8.70
CA GLY A 125 23.29 -6.16 7.96
C GLY A 125 22.53 -5.16 7.10
N ASN A 126 23.26 -4.17 6.59
CA ASN A 126 22.79 -3.24 5.56
C ASN A 126 23.51 -3.50 4.23
N SER A 127 22.94 -3.01 3.13
CA SER A 127 23.47 -3.19 1.78
C SER A 127 23.52 -1.86 1.04
N ALA A 128 24.72 -1.29 0.95
CA ALA A 128 24.95 -0.03 0.25
C ALA A 128 24.44 -0.08 -1.20
N ARG A 129 24.64 -1.20 -1.90
CA ARG A 129 24.14 -1.39 -3.27
C ARG A 129 22.61 -1.28 -3.36
N ILE A 130 21.89 -1.83 -2.38
CA ILE A 130 20.41 -1.76 -2.39
C ILE A 130 19.98 -0.34 -2.01
N ALA A 131 20.64 0.30 -1.04
CA ALA A 131 20.39 1.69 -0.68
C ALA A 131 20.59 2.65 -1.86
N GLU A 132 21.71 2.54 -2.58
CA GLU A 132 21.99 3.33 -3.80
C GLU A 132 20.95 3.10 -4.89
N LYS A 133 20.49 1.85 -5.07
CA LYS A 133 19.41 1.54 -6.00
C LYS A 133 18.12 2.27 -5.61
N LEU A 134 17.72 2.21 -4.33
CA LEU A 134 16.52 2.89 -3.84
C LEU A 134 16.61 4.41 -4.02
N GLU A 135 17.77 4.99 -3.71
CA GLU A 135 18.02 6.42 -3.88
C GLU A 135 17.94 6.81 -5.36
N SER A 136 18.58 6.05 -6.24
CA SER A 136 18.53 6.30 -7.69
C SER A 136 17.11 6.20 -8.26
N GLU A 137 16.30 5.25 -7.79
CA GLU A 137 14.89 5.14 -8.19
C GLU A 137 14.07 6.33 -7.70
N PHE A 138 14.33 6.78 -6.47
CA PHE A 138 13.70 7.97 -5.90
C PHE A 138 14.06 9.23 -6.70
N ASP A 139 15.35 9.47 -6.93
CA ASP A 139 15.87 10.60 -7.71
C ASP A 139 15.30 10.61 -9.12
N HIS A 140 15.27 9.45 -9.78
CA HIS A 140 14.66 9.32 -11.09
C HIS A 140 13.19 9.74 -11.08
N ARG A 141 12.45 9.37 -10.03
CA ARG A 141 11.04 9.72 -9.88
C ARG A 141 10.86 11.22 -9.59
N VAL A 142 11.71 11.82 -8.78
CA VAL A 142 11.73 13.27 -8.54
C VAL A 142 11.98 14.01 -9.84
N GLN A 143 13.00 13.63 -10.60
CA GLN A 143 13.30 14.24 -11.90
C GLN A 143 12.16 14.08 -12.90
N TYR A 144 11.52 12.92 -12.95
CA TYR A 144 10.32 12.71 -13.77
C TYR A 144 9.23 13.73 -13.42
N PHE A 145 8.90 13.91 -12.14
CA PHE A 145 7.85 14.82 -11.70
C PHE A 145 8.20 16.29 -11.93
N LEU A 146 9.45 16.69 -11.70
CA LEU A 146 9.92 18.06 -11.99
C LEU A 146 9.77 18.42 -13.48
N ASN A 147 9.97 17.44 -14.36
CA ASN A 147 9.91 17.64 -15.80
C ASN A 147 8.50 17.44 -16.39
N LEU A 148 7.58 16.85 -15.63
CA LEU A 148 6.28 16.43 -16.14
C LEU A 148 5.47 17.60 -16.68
N GLU A 149 5.39 18.70 -15.93
CA GLU A 149 4.63 19.90 -16.33
C GLU A 149 5.21 20.55 -17.58
N ARG A 150 6.54 20.71 -17.64
CA ARG A 150 7.22 21.25 -18.82
C ARG A 150 6.94 20.39 -20.05
N ASN A 151 7.16 19.07 -19.94
CA ASN A 151 6.99 18.14 -21.04
C ASN A 151 5.52 18.09 -21.51
N TYR A 152 4.57 18.17 -20.57
CA TYR A 152 3.13 18.26 -20.86
C TYR A 152 2.81 19.54 -21.65
N ASN A 153 3.33 20.69 -21.21
CA ASN A 153 3.10 21.97 -21.88
C ASN A 153 3.71 22.01 -23.29
N GLU A 154 4.91 21.44 -23.48
CA GLU A 154 5.53 21.31 -24.80
C GLU A 154 4.72 20.41 -25.73
N ALA A 155 4.28 19.24 -25.24
CA ALA A 155 3.42 18.34 -26.00
C ALA A 155 2.11 19.01 -26.41
N GLN A 156 1.47 19.77 -25.51
CA GLN A 156 0.22 20.48 -25.79
C GLN A 156 0.39 21.57 -26.87
N LYS A 157 1.52 22.30 -26.84
CA LYS A 157 1.87 23.27 -27.88
C LYS A 157 2.06 22.59 -29.23
N MET A 158 2.78 21.46 -29.27
CA MET A 158 3.03 20.69 -30.48
C MET A 158 1.71 20.16 -31.08
N ILE A 159 0.84 19.59 -30.26
CA ILE A 159 -0.49 19.10 -30.67
C ILE A 159 -1.32 20.23 -31.28
N THR A 160 -1.36 21.39 -30.61
CA THR A 160 -2.10 22.55 -31.10
C THR A 160 -1.57 23.05 -32.44
N LYS A 161 -0.24 23.06 -32.63
CA LYS A 161 0.40 23.43 -33.90
C LYS A 161 0.00 22.45 -35.02
N LEU A 162 0.13 21.15 -34.79
CA LEU A 162 -0.22 20.12 -35.77
C LEU A 162 -1.71 20.15 -36.13
N GLN A 163 -2.60 20.41 -35.17
CA GLN A 163 -4.02 20.60 -35.43
C GLN A 163 -4.28 21.78 -36.37
N LYS A 164 -3.60 22.91 -36.17
CA LYS A 164 -3.72 24.07 -37.08
C LYS A 164 -3.22 23.75 -38.49
N GLU A 165 -2.10 23.06 -38.62
CA GLU A 165 -1.54 22.65 -39.91
C GLU A 165 -2.47 21.67 -40.65
N LEU A 166 -3.05 20.70 -39.93
CA LEU A 166 -4.04 19.77 -40.50
C LEU A 166 -5.30 20.48 -40.99
N GLU A 167 -5.83 21.42 -40.22
CA GLU A 167 -7.01 22.18 -40.64
C GLU A 167 -6.70 23.07 -41.85
N ALA A 168 -5.52 23.70 -41.89
CA ALA A 168 -5.08 24.47 -43.04
C ALA A 168 -5.01 23.62 -44.32
N ILE A 169 -4.45 22.40 -44.24
CA ILE A 169 -4.37 21.45 -45.35
C ILE A 169 -5.76 21.01 -45.81
N LYS A 170 -6.68 20.72 -44.88
CA LYS A 170 -8.07 20.34 -45.23
C LYS A 170 -8.85 21.46 -45.89
N THR A 171 -8.60 22.72 -45.50
CA THR A 171 -9.28 23.90 -46.06
C THR A 171 -8.68 24.39 -47.37
N SER A 172 -7.52 23.87 -47.78
CA SER A 172 -6.91 24.20 -49.06
C SER A 172 -7.54 23.33 -50.15
N PRO A 173 -8.13 23.89 -51.22
CA PRO A 173 -8.71 23.08 -52.30
C PRO A 173 -7.61 22.25 -52.97
N MET A 174 -7.87 20.97 -53.27
CA MET A 174 -7.01 20.23 -54.20
C MET A 174 -7.03 20.97 -55.54
N ALA A 175 -5.89 21.56 -55.89
CA ALA A 175 -5.62 22.07 -57.23
C ALA A 175 -5.37 20.93 -58.21
#